data_AF-A0A225V7J7-F1
#
_entry.id   AF-A0A225V7J7-F1
#
_cell.length_a   1.000
_cell.length_b   1.000
_cell.length_c   1.000
_cell.angle_alpha   90.00
_cell.angle_beta   90.00
_cell.angle_gamma   90.00
#
_symmetry.space_group_name_H-M   'P 1'
#
loop_
_entity.id
_entity.type
_entity.pdbx_description
1 polymer ?
#
loop_
_entity_poly.entity_id
_entity_poly.type
_entity_poly.pdbx_seq_one_letter_code
_entity_poly.pdbx_strand_id
1 'polypeptide(L)'
;MTHRQPRGVDPELFTPIASNSGNDSARHVKTPSSSRGSDSQGPRNDISTPITTSHQLQQDIQSHPNLTIELEHLSGYTGKGKNTIHAHPTDSDSYITCMGSAVVIGKIHDAQSQELLCAHEEEINGLSLSSTGTFLASAQVPPH
;
A
#
# COMPACT_ATOMS: atom_id res chain seq x y z
N MET A 1 -15.67 -48.47 -9.48
CA MET A 1 -14.77 -47.57 -8.72
C MET A 1 -13.63 -47.17 -9.63
N THR A 2 -13.69 -45.98 -10.23
CA THR A 2 -12.66 -45.47 -11.15
C THR A 2 -11.79 -44.46 -10.40
N HIS A 3 -10.53 -44.81 -10.20
CA HIS A 3 -9.52 -44.01 -9.51
C HIS A 3 -9.07 -42.85 -10.42
N ARG A 4 -9.34 -41.59 -10.05
CA ARG A 4 -8.73 -40.42 -10.70
C ARG A 4 -7.49 -40.00 -9.92
N GLN A 5 -6.35 -39.94 -10.59
CA GLN A 5 -5.14 -39.31 -10.03
C GLN A 5 -5.22 -37.78 -10.18
N PRO A 6 -4.78 -36.99 -9.18
CA PRO A 6 -4.67 -35.55 -9.32
C PRO A 6 -3.42 -35.21 -10.16
N ARG A 7 -3.60 -34.36 -11.19
CA ARG A 7 -2.48 -33.75 -11.92
C ARG A 7 -1.79 -32.75 -10.98
N GLY A 8 -0.56 -33.07 -10.58
CA GLY A 8 0.29 -32.17 -9.80
C GLY A 8 0.69 -30.95 -10.64
N VAL A 9 0.71 -29.80 -9.99
CA VAL A 9 1.36 -28.58 -10.49
C VAL A 9 2.86 -28.83 -10.58
N ASP A 10 3.47 -28.45 -11.71
CA ASP A 10 4.89 -28.61 -11.97
C ASP A 10 5.69 -27.58 -11.13
N PRO A 11 6.52 -28.01 -10.16
CA PRO A 11 7.25 -27.12 -9.27
C PRO A 11 8.34 -26.31 -9.98
N GLU A 12 8.75 -26.70 -11.20
CA GLU A 12 9.77 -25.99 -11.97
C GLU A 12 9.27 -24.67 -12.57
N LEU A 13 7.95 -24.42 -12.54
CA LEU A 13 7.38 -23.16 -13.04
C LEU A 13 7.63 -21.96 -12.12
N PHE A 14 8.06 -22.20 -10.87
CA PHE A 14 8.22 -21.19 -9.82
C PHE A 14 9.67 -21.00 -9.37
N THR A 15 10.65 -21.59 -10.04
CA THR A 15 12.07 -21.33 -9.74
C THR A 15 12.50 -20.03 -10.41
N PRO A 16 12.91 -18.99 -9.66
CA PRO A 16 13.47 -17.79 -10.27
C PRO A 16 14.83 -18.11 -10.87
N ILE A 17 14.99 -17.86 -12.17
CA ILE A 17 16.27 -18.05 -12.88
C ILE A 17 17.27 -17.01 -12.35
N ALA A 18 18.17 -17.45 -11.48
CA ALA A 18 19.32 -16.66 -11.07
C ALA A 18 20.37 -16.68 -12.20
N SER A 19 20.38 -15.66 -13.06
CA SER A 19 21.51 -15.42 -13.95
C SER A 19 22.65 -14.78 -13.15
N ASN A 20 23.64 -15.58 -12.80
CA ASN A 20 24.95 -15.11 -12.37
C ASN A 20 25.97 -15.42 -13.46
N SER A 21 26.69 -14.40 -13.94
CA SER A 21 28.12 -14.43 -14.33
C SER A 21 28.42 -13.36 -15.38
N GLY A 22 29.41 -12.53 -15.11
CA GLY A 22 30.06 -11.73 -16.15
C GLY A 22 30.70 -10.45 -15.66
N ASN A 23 31.95 -10.57 -15.21
CA ASN A 23 32.91 -9.48 -14.99
C ASN A 23 32.84 -8.37 -16.05
N ASP A 24 32.89 -7.09 -15.66
CA ASP A 24 33.88 -6.18 -16.23
C ASP A 24 34.03 -4.82 -15.52
N SER A 25 35.26 -4.56 -15.10
CA SER A 25 35.99 -3.29 -15.26
C SER A 25 35.45 -1.98 -14.66
N ALA A 26 35.98 -1.68 -13.46
CA ALA A 26 36.61 -0.41 -13.07
C ALA A 26 36.17 0.89 -13.77
N ARG A 27 35.44 1.75 -13.03
CA ARG A 27 35.57 3.20 -13.16
C ARG A 27 35.62 3.91 -11.82
N HIS A 28 36.85 4.19 -11.43
CA HIS A 28 37.28 5.24 -10.53
C HIS A 28 36.58 6.57 -10.88
N VAL A 29 35.87 7.18 -9.93
CA VAL A 29 35.56 8.62 -9.98
C VAL A 29 36.15 9.28 -8.74
N LYS A 30 37.09 10.18 -9.01
CA LYS A 30 37.91 10.94 -8.08
C LYS A 30 37.08 11.95 -7.30
N THR A 31 37.18 11.92 -5.99
CA THR A 31 36.94 13.06 -5.10
C THR A 31 38.02 14.13 -5.31
N PRO A 32 37.70 15.42 -5.46
CA PRO A 32 38.71 16.47 -5.40
C PRO A 32 39.02 16.83 -3.95
N SER A 33 40.29 16.67 -3.59
CA SER A 33 40.95 17.18 -2.39
C SER A 33 41.54 18.58 -2.62
N SER A 34 41.37 19.51 -1.68
CA SER A 34 42.25 20.66 -1.31
C SER A 34 41.42 21.65 -0.49
N SER A 35 41.88 22.36 0.55
CA SER A 35 43.23 22.71 1.04
C SER A 35 43.19 23.21 2.50
N ARG A 36 44.34 23.07 3.19
CA ARG A 36 44.89 23.81 4.36
C ARG A 36 44.39 25.27 4.46
N GLY A 37 44.20 25.95 5.60
CA GLY A 37 44.68 25.85 6.98
C GLY A 37 45.28 27.22 7.41
N SER A 38 44.89 27.82 8.55
CA SER A 38 45.68 28.69 9.47
C SER A 38 44.84 29.68 10.31
N ASP A 39 44.91 29.51 11.64
CA ASP A 39 45.25 30.51 12.69
C ASP A 39 44.38 31.77 13.00
N SER A 40 43.65 31.64 14.10
CA SER A 40 43.76 32.38 15.39
C SER A 40 43.61 33.92 15.54
N GLN A 41 42.76 34.25 16.54
CA GLN A 41 42.76 35.37 17.50
C GLN A 41 41.97 36.67 17.25
N GLY A 42 41.07 36.98 18.20
CA GLY A 42 40.98 38.32 18.81
C GLY A 42 39.59 39.01 18.77
N PRO A 43 39.04 39.50 19.90
CA PRO A 43 37.60 39.72 20.09
C PRO A 43 37.15 41.17 19.82
N ARG A 44 35.90 41.37 19.38
CA ARG A 44 35.18 42.65 19.51
C ARG A 44 33.68 42.42 19.68
N ASN A 45 33.20 42.76 20.88
CA ASN A 45 31.79 42.89 21.20
C ASN A 45 31.25 44.12 20.47
N ASP A 46 30.34 43.92 19.52
CA ASP A 46 29.48 44.99 19.03
C ASP A 46 28.02 44.67 19.31
N ILE A 47 27.39 45.70 19.87
CA ILE A 47 26.04 45.78 20.37
C ILE A 47 25.03 45.82 19.22
N SER A 48 23.85 45.28 19.49
CA SER A 48 22.54 45.53 18.86
C SER A 48 22.23 44.93 17.49
N THR A 49 21.54 43.79 17.49
CA THR A 49 20.35 43.59 16.64
C THR A 49 19.25 42.86 17.43
N PRO A 50 18.01 43.37 17.49
CA PRO A 50 16.91 42.65 18.12
C PRO A 50 16.52 41.45 17.28
N ILE A 51 16.31 40.34 17.98
CA ILE A 51 15.73 39.06 17.56
C ILE A 51 14.63 39.28 16.51
N THR A 52 14.95 39.00 15.24
CA THR A 52 13.97 38.66 14.21
C THR A 52 14.25 37.21 13.82
N THR A 53 14.02 36.30 14.76
CA THR A 53 14.35 34.88 14.63
C THR A 53 13.10 34.04 14.90
N SER A 54 12.02 34.32 14.18
CA SER A 54 10.78 33.52 14.29
C SER A 54 9.94 33.44 13.00
N HIS A 55 10.37 34.02 11.87
CA HIS A 55 9.62 33.91 10.61
C HIS A 55 10.31 33.08 9.51
N GLN A 56 11.49 32.51 9.77
CA GLN A 56 12.30 31.84 8.73
C GLN A 56 12.57 30.35 9.00
N LEU A 57 11.72 29.69 9.81
CA LEU A 57 11.67 28.23 9.94
C LEU A 57 10.29 27.64 9.59
N GLN A 58 9.44 28.42 8.91
CA GLN A 58 8.09 27.98 8.52
C GLN A 58 7.90 27.91 6.99
N GLN A 59 8.98 27.68 6.23
CA GLN A 59 8.92 27.67 4.76
C GLN A 59 9.62 26.50 4.05
N ASP A 60 10.00 25.43 4.77
CA ASP A 60 10.53 24.19 4.16
C ASP A 60 9.58 22.98 4.34
N ILE A 61 8.26 23.23 4.35
CA ILE A 61 7.25 22.17 4.17
C ILE A 61 6.56 22.37 2.80
N GLN A 62 7.37 22.57 1.76
CA GLN A 62 7.00 22.49 0.35
C GLN A 62 8.25 21.88 -0.30
N SER A 63 8.29 20.68 -0.85
CA SER A 63 7.44 20.17 -1.93
C SER A 63 7.76 18.69 -2.14
N HIS A 64 7.20 17.80 -1.33
CA HIS A 64 6.98 16.46 -1.90
C HIS A 64 5.88 16.65 -2.95
N PRO A 65 6.05 16.22 -4.21
CA PRO A 65 4.90 16.13 -5.10
C PRO A 65 3.83 15.37 -4.32
N ASN A 66 2.59 15.89 -4.31
CA ASN A 66 1.44 15.22 -3.71
C ASN A 66 1.19 13.92 -4.49
N LEU A 67 2.05 12.94 -4.29
CA LEU A 67 1.96 11.62 -4.87
C LEU A 67 0.94 10.86 -4.01
N THR A 68 -0.31 10.94 -4.42
CA THR A 68 -1.38 10.10 -3.88
C THR A 68 -1.27 8.73 -4.54
N ILE A 69 -1.24 7.69 -3.72
CA ILE A 69 -1.35 6.30 -4.18
C ILE A 69 -2.82 5.93 -3.97
N GLU A 70 -3.49 5.58 -5.06
CA GLU A 70 -4.86 5.10 -5.03
C GLU A 70 -4.91 3.61 -5.30
N LEU A 71 -5.83 2.92 -4.63
CA LEU A 71 -6.06 1.51 -4.85
C LEU A 71 -6.89 1.35 -6.13
N GLU A 72 -6.28 0.76 -7.16
CA GLU A 72 -6.92 0.49 -8.45
C GLU A 72 -7.88 -0.69 -8.38
N HIS A 73 -7.37 -1.83 -7.91
CA HIS A 73 -8.07 -3.10 -7.97
C HIS A 73 -7.64 -4.00 -6.82
N LEU A 74 -8.60 -4.71 -6.24
CA LEU A 74 -8.37 -5.65 -5.15
C LEU A 74 -8.64 -7.07 -5.62
N SER A 75 -7.64 -7.93 -5.48
CA SER A 75 -7.70 -9.33 -5.88
C SER A 75 -7.46 -10.24 -4.68
N GLY A 76 -8.31 -11.26 -4.52
CA GLY A 76 -8.28 -12.20 -3.42
C GLY A 76 -9.67 -12.46 -2.84
N TYR A 77 -9.71 -13.13 -1.67
CA TYR A 77 -10.91 -13.21 -0.83
C TYR A 77 -10.50 -13.50 0.61
N THR A 78 -11.20 -12.95 1.60
CA THR A 78 -11.01 -13.31 3.01
C THR A 78 -11.91 -14.50 3.38
N GLY A 79 -11.32 -15.69 3.46
CA GLY A 79 -12.04 -16.94 3.73
C GLY A 79 -12.23 -17.31 5.20
N LYS A 80 -11.83 -16.46 6.16
CA LYS A 80 -11.93 -16.77 7.60
C LYS A 80 -13.36 -16.62 8.14
N GLY A 81 -14.08 -15.61 7.65
CA GLY A 81 -15.49 -15.38 8.00
C GLY A 81 -16.43 -16.32 7.24
N LYS A 82 -17.54 -16.70 7.87
CA LYS A 82 -18.64 -17.40 7.19
C LYS A 82 -19.59 -16.38 6.57
N ASN A 83 -20.23 -16.74 5.46
CA ASN A 83 -21.23 -15.91 4.78
C ASN A 83 -20.72 -14.49 4.44
N THR A 84 -19.49 -14.39 3.97
CA THR A 84 -18.85 -13.12 3.57
C THR A 84 -18.92 -12.85 2.08
N ILE A 85 -19.59 -13.70 1.28
CA ILE A 85 -19.81 -13.51 -0.15
C ILE A 85 -21.31 -13.55 -0.40
N HIS A 86 -21.84 -12.50 -1.02
CA HIS A 86 -23.26 -12.35 -1.34
C HIS A 86 -23.43 -11.95 -2.81
N ALA A 87 -24.42 -12.53 -3.48
CA ALA A 87 -24.94 -11.95 -4.73
C ALA A 87 -25.89 -10.80 -4.37
N HIS A 88 -25.88 -9.72 -5.15
CA HIS A 88 -26.84 -8.65 -4.95
C HIS A 88 -28.26 -9.14 -5.30
N PRO A 89 -29.28 -8.96 -4.44
CA PRO A 89 -30.57 -9.64 -4.58
C PRO A 89 -31.39 -9.17 -5.79
N THR A 90 -31.15 -7.94 -6.27
CA THR A 90 -31.86 -7.36 -7.42
C THR A 90 -30.97 -7.06 -8.62
N ASP A 91 -29.65 -7.23 -8.48
CA ASP A 91 -28.69 -6.96 -9.55
C ASP A 91 -27.84 -8.22 -9.76
N SER A 92 -28.17 -8.97 -10.81
CA SER A 92 -27.52 -10.25 -11.10
C SER A 92 -26.06 -10.12 -11.50
N ASP A 93 -25.60 -8.92 -11.85
CA ASP A 93 -24.20 -8.69 -12.23
C ASP A 93 -23.34 -8.21 -11.05
N SER A 94 -23.93 -7.92 -9.89
CA SER A 94 -23.20 -7.44 -8.72
C SER A 94 -23.02 -8.51 -7.66
N TYR A 95 -21.85 -8.51 -7.04
CA TYR A 95 -21.57 -9.28 -5.84
C TYR A 95 -20.94 -8.38 -4.77
N ILE A 96 -21.08 -8.81 -3.51
CA ILE A 96 -20.52 -8.14 -2.35
C ILE A 96 -19.66 -9.15 -1.60
N THR A 97 -18.41 -8.77 -1.31
CA THR A 97 -17.49 -9.56 -0.48
C THR A 97 -16.67 -8.66 0.44
N CYS A 98 -15.79 -9.23 1.25
CA CYS A 98 -14.78 -8.48 1.99
C CYS A 98 -13.38 -9.06 1.80
N MET A 99 -12.39 -8.18 1.84
CA MET A 99 -10.97 -8.50 1.75
C MET A 99 -10.19 -7.62 2.73
N GLY A 100 -9.55 -8.24 3.72
CA GLY A 100 -8.95 -7.50 4.84
C GLY A 100 -10.00 -6.62 5.53
N SER A 101 -9.74 -5.31 5.59
CA SER A 101 -10.61 -4.30 6.19
C SER A 101 -11.53 -3.57 5.20
N ALA A 102 -11.58 -4.00 3.94
CA ALA A 102 -12.42 -3.39 2.92
C ALA A 102 -13.60 -4.29 2.56
N VAL A 103 -14.77 -3.67 2.39
CA VAL A 103 -15.88 -4.30 1.65
C VAL A 103 -15.70 -4.01 0.17
N VAL A 104 -15.91 -5.03 -0.66
CA VAL A 104 -15.77 -4.96 -2.12
C VAL A 104 -17.13 -5.22 -2.74
N ILE A 105 -17.60 -4.26 -3.53
CA ILE A 105 -18.79 -4.41 -4.39
C ILE A 105 -18.25 -4.49 -5.82
N GLY A 106 -18.38 -5.65 -6.46
CA GLY A 106 -17.79 -5.90 -7.78
C GLY A 106 -18.82 -6.32 -8.81
N LYS A 107 -18.47 -6.16 -10.09
CA LYS A 107 -19.23 -6.71 -11.21
C LYS A 107 -18.69 -8.08 -11.63
N ILE A 108 -19.59 -9.00 -12.01
CA ILE A 108 -19.22 -10.35 -12.44
C ILE A 108 -18.63 -10.31 -13.86
N HIS A 109 -19.19 -9.47 -14.73
CA HIS A 109 -18.82 -9.42 -16.15
C HIS A 109 -17.74 -8.37 -16.44
N ASP A 110 -17.39 -7.54 -15.46
CA ASP A 110 -16.30 -6.57 -15.51
C ASP A 110 -15.48 -6.62 -14.22
N ALA A 111 -14.39 -7.40 -14.25
CA ALA A 111 -13.54 -7.58 -13.08
C ALA A 111 -12.86 -6.28 -12.61
N GLN A 112 -12.71 -5.28 -13.49
CA GLN A 112 -12.09 -4.01 -13.14
C GLN A 112 -13.08 -3.05 -12.46
N SER A 113 -14.38 -3.32 -12.56
CA SER A 113 -15.41 -2.53 -11.88
C SER A 113 -15.57 -3.00 -10.44
N GLN A 114 -14.90 -2.29 -9.52
CA GLN A 114 -14.99 -2.48 -8.08
C GLN A 114 -15.23 -1.16 -7.36
N GLU A 115 -16.15 -1.16 -6.41
CA GLU A 115 -16.30 -0.12 -5.40
C GLU A 115 -15.81 -0.66 -4.05
N LEU A 116 -14.99 0.12 -3.37
CA LEU A 116 -14.34 -0.26 -2.12
C LEU A 116 -14.84 0.63 -0.98
N LEU A 117 -15.38 0.01 0.06
CA LEU A 117 -15.81 0.69 1.28
C LEU A 117 -14.77 0.42 2.38
N CYS A 118 -13.95 1.44 2.66
CA CYS A 118 -12.79 1.34 3.55
C CYS A 118 -13.06 2.01 4.92
N ALA A 119 -14.03 1.49 5.67
CA ALA A 119 -14.42 2.06 6.97
C ALA A 119 -13.84 1.29 8.18
N HIS A 120 -13.36 0.07 7.98
CA HIS A 120 -12.81 -0.76 9.03
C HIS A 120 -11.29 -0.57 9.15
N GLU A 121 -10.78 -0.69 10.37
CA GLU A 121 -9.34 -0.66 10.66
C GLU A 121 -8.73 -2.06 10.67
N GLU A 122 -9.55 -3.07 10.95
CA GLU A 122 -9.14 -4.47 11.04
C GLU A 122 -9.94 -5.38 10.10
N GLU A 123 -9.59 -6.66 10.10
CA GLU A 123 -10.22 -7.66 9.24
C GLU A 123 -11.74 -7.74 9.49
N ILE A 124 -12.52 -7.66 8.42
CA ILE A 124 -13.96 -7.87 8.47
C ILE A 124 -14.24 -9.36 8.65
N ASN A 125 -15.01 -9.71 9.68
CA ASN A 125 -15.37 -11.09 10.00
C ASN A 125 -16.85 -11.40 9.78
N GLY A 126 -17.68 -10.37 9.63
CA GLY A 126 -19.13 -10.51 9.40
C GLY A 126 -19.61 -9.56 8.32
N LEU A 127 -20.50 -10.07 7.44
CA LEU A 127 -21.11 -9.31 6.36
C LEU A 127 -22.56 -9.74 6.19
N SER A 128 -23.49 -8.79 6.11
CA SER A 128 -24.92 -9.07 5.89
C SER A 128 -25.53 -8.05 4.96
N LEU A 129 -26.24 -8.54 3.93
CA LEU A 129 -26.95 -7.72 2.97
C LEU A 129 -28.47 -7.85 3.19
N SER A 130 -29.18 -6.72 3.18
CA SER A 130 -30.64 -6.70 3.23
C SER A 130 -31.25 -7.38 1.99
N SER A 131 -32.48 -7.89 2.12
CA SER A 131 -33.18 -8.56 1.01
C SER A 131 -33.47 -7.64 -0.19
N THR A 132 -33.47 -6.33 0.00
CA THR A 132 -33.62 -5.34 -1.08
C THR A 132 -32.28 -4.93 -1.70
N GLY A 133 -31.15 -5.31 -1.08
CA GLY A 133 -29.80 -4.89 -1.49
C GLY A 133 -29.44 -3.47 -1.06
N THR A 134 -30.36 -2.72 -0.44
CA THR A 134 -30.18 -1.29 -0.12
C THR A 134 -29.26 -1.07 1.08
N PHE A 135 -29.34 -1.94 2.07
CA PHE A 135 -28.53 -1.87 3.29
C PHE A 135 -27.52 -2.99 3.35
N LEU A 136 -26.30 -2.62 3.73
CA LEU A 136 -25.16 -3.50 3.96
C LEU A 136 -24.63 -3.24 5.37
N ALA A 137 -24.41 -4.31 6.12
CA ALA A 137 -23.78 -4.27 7.43
C ALA A 137 -22.49 -5.09 7.40
N SER A 138 -21.39 -4.50 7.86
CA SER A 138 -20.09 -5.14 8.03
C SER A 138 -19.61 -5.00 9.47
N ALA A 139 -18.86 -5.98 9.96
CA ALA A 139 -18.36 -6.00 11.32
C ALA A 139 -16.93 -6.54 11.40
N GLN A 140 -16.13 -5.91 12.28
CA GLN A 140 -14.82 -6.40 12.72
C GLN A 140 -14.90 -6.76 14.21
N VAL A 141 -14.12 -7.73 14.64
CA VAL A 141 -13.91 -8.00 16.07
C VAL A 141 -12.78 -7.10 16.56
N PRO A 142 -12.93 -6.40 17.71
CA PRO A 142 -11.84 -5.61 18.27
C PRO A 142 -10.60 -6.48 18.60
N PRO A 143 -9.39 -5.93 18.51
CA PRO A 143 -8.19 -6.64 18.93
C PRO A 143 -8.26 -6.96 20.44
N HIS A 144 -7.84 -8.17 20.81
CA HIS A 144 -7.76 -8.65 22.19
C HIS A 144 -6.44 -8.28 22.87
#